data_AF-A0A2H1EB48-F1
#
_entry.id   AF-A0A2H1EB48-F1
#
_cell.length_a   1.000
_cell.length_b   1.000
_cell.length_c   1.000
_cell.angle_alpha   90.00
_cell.angle_beta   90.00
_cell.angle_gamma   90.00
#
_symmetry.space_group_name_H-M   'P 1'
#
loop_
_entity.id
_entity.type
_entity.pdbx_description
1 polymer ?
#
loop_
_entity_poly.entity_id
_entity_poly.type
_entity_poly.pdbx_seq_one_letter_code
_entity_poly.pdbx_strand_id
1 'polypeptide(L)'
;MRIFKFWIEHSKELNLNGIKQSSKVFGGSNISELDAIKDAERKLDSVQKIINGELEKNAEYESDIIEEIIEKIDEQNIVTRNRYGALVLNSKNMMFIDIDSYSKSILEMLFKKKIPVKELMLQKIVKTIKQHKYADFGFRVYETSKGYRVLVTNKDFNPRSKESKRMMADFNADHLYRLLCIRQNCYRARLTPKPYRIKQKRIKVVYPNRSNEEEQVLSNWLKEYTQKSTKYATCNLVREFGSVAMNAAIQYHDETAGVKWPNKLA
;
A
#
# COMPACT_ATOMS: atom_id res chain seq x y z
N MET A 1 -2.86 -0.77 -11.20
CA MET A 1 -3.64 -0.40 -10.01
C MET A 1 -4.97 0.21 -10.41
N ARG A 2 -6.05 -0.21 -9.74
CA ARG A 2 -7.40 0.30 -9.95
C ARG A 2 -7.75 1.37 -8.91
N ILE A 3 -7.25 2.57 -9.16
CA ILE A 3 -7.54 3.81 -8.42
C ILE A 3 -8.12 4.80 -9.43
N PHE A 4 -9.29 5.36 -9.12
CA PHE A 4 -10.03 6.21 -10.05
C PHE A 4 -10.58 7.46 -9.36
N LYS A 5 -10.82 8.50 -10.17
CA LYS A 5 -11.44 9.76 -9.72
C LYS A 5 -12.92 9.58 -9.37
N PHE A 6 -13.65 8.85 -10.20
CA PHE A 6 -15.08 8.57 -10.02
C PHE A 6 -15.27 7.13 -9.56
N TRP A 7 -16.04 6.95 -8.50
CA TRP A 7 -16.48 5.64 -8.01
C TRP A 7 -17.98 5.68 -7.80
N ILE A 8 -18.70 4.72 -8.37
CA ILE A 8 -20.16 4.62 -8.24
C ILE A 8 -20.52 3.24 -7.74
N GLU A 9 -21.36 3.19 -6.70
CA GLU A 9 -22.03 1.94 -6.30
C GLU A 9 -23.16 1.67 -7.29
N HIS A 10 -23.17 0.47 -7.87
CA HIS A 10 -24.23 0.03 -8.75
C HIS A 10 -24.77 -1.32 -8.28
N SER A 11 -26.07 -1.52 -8.45
CA SER A 11 -26.76 -2.74 -8.03
C SER A 11 -27.52 -3.36 -9.19
N LYS A 12 -27.41 -4.69 -9.32
CA LYS A 12 -28.15 -5.48 -10.31
C LYS A 12 -28.67 -6.76 -9.66
N GLU A 13 -29.85 -7.21 -10.07
CA GLU A 13 -30.33 -8.54 -9.71
C GLU A 13 -29.58 -9.60 -10.50
N LEU A 14 -28.93 -10.51 -9.79
CA LEU A 14 -28.28 -11.68 -10.37
C LEU A 14 -29.13 -12.92 -10.11
N ASN A 15 -29.09 -13.88 -11.03
CA ASN A 15 -29.76 -15.17 -10.89
C ASN A 15 -28.75 -16.20 -10.38
N LEU A 16 -28.89 -16.63 -9.13
CA LEU A 16 -28.10 -17.68 -8.50
C LEU A 16 -28.90 -18.98 -8.50
N ASN A 17 -28.68 -19.82 -9.50
CA ASN A 17 -29.30 -21.14 -9.62
C ASN A 17 -30.85 -21.12 -9.48
N GLY A 18 -31.50 -20.12 -10.07
CA GLY A 18 -32.95 -19.91 -10.03
C GLY A 18 -33.42 -18.90 -8.99
N ILE A 19 -32.56 -18.44 -8.09
CA ILE A 19 -32.88 -17.45 -7.06
C ILE A 19 -32.38 -16.07 -7.50
N LYS A 20 -33.30 -15.09 -7.61
CA LYS A 20 -32.91 -13.69 -7.85
C LYS A 20 -32.36 -13.05 -6.58
N GLN A 21 -31.15 -12.52 -6.65
CA GLN A 21 -30.49 -11.82 -5.54
C GLN A 21 -29.97 -10.46 -6.01
N SER A 22 -30.33 -9.40 -5.28
CA SER A 22 -29.72 -8.07 -5.48
C SER A 22 -28.25 -8.09 -5.07
N SER A 23 -27.37 -7.80 -6.02
CA SER A 23 -25.91 -7.74 -5.80
C SER A 23 -25.39 -6.34 -6.09
N LYS A 24 -24.44 -5.88 -5.27
CA LYS A 24 -23.85 -4.55 -5.37
C LYS A 24 -22.34 -4.62 -5.59
N VAL A 25 -21.83 -3.76 -6.47
CA VAL A 25 -20.40 -3.55 -6.67
C VAL A 25 -20.10 -2.07 -6.89
N PHE A 26 -18.85 -1.68 -6.68
CA PHE A 26 -18.36 -0.39 -7.14
C PHE A 26 -17.73 -0.53 -8.53
N GLY A 27 -18.03 0.41 -9.41
CA GLY A 27 -17.30 0.64 -10.64
C GLY A 27 -16.50 1.94 -10.57
N GLY A 28 -15.39 2.00 -11.28
CA GLY A 28 -14.47 3.13 -11.23
C GLY A 28 -14.06 3.64 -12.61
N SER A 29 -13.89 4.95 -12.74
CA SER A 29 -13.42 5.60 -13.98
C SER A 29 -12.68 6.92 -13.70
N ASN A 30 -11.76 7.27 -14.59
CA ASN A 30 -11.13 8.60 -14.61
C ASN A 30 -11.84 9.59 -15.54
N ILE A 31 -12.85 9.14 -16.31
CA ILE A 31 -13.52 9.93 -17.35
C ILE A 31 -14.81 10.55 -16.81
N SER A 32 -15.75 9.73 -16.34
CA SER A 32 -17.06 10.18 -15.89
C SER A 32 -17.70 9.17 -14.93
N GLU A 33 -18.76 9.60 -14.23
CA GLU A 33 -19.60 8.71 -13.43
C GLU A 33 -20.33 7.67 -14.30
N LEU A 34 -20.77 8.04 -15.50
CA LEU A 34 -21.40 7.12 -16.45
C LEU A 34 -20.45 5.98 -16.84
N ASP A 35 -19.17 6.28 -17.07
CA ASP A 35 -18.19 5.22 -17.36
C ASP A 35 -17.85 4.37 -16.13
N ALA A 36 -17.95 4.94 -14.92
CA ALA A 36 -17.86 4.18 -13.68
C ALA A 36 -19.04 3.21 -13.53
N ILE A 37 -20.26 3.62 -13.90
CA ILE A 37 -21.43 2.73 -13.95
C ILE A 37 -21.20 1.59 -14.93
N LYS A 38 -20.73 1.88 -16.16
CA LYS A 38 -20.40 0.83 -17.15
C LYS A 38 -19.32 -0.15 -16.65
N ASP A 39 -18.36 0.30 -15.84
CA ASP A 39 -17.39 -0.59 -15.18
C ASP A 39 -18.06 -1.49 -14.14
N ALA A 40 -19.01 -0.97 -13.37
CA ALA A 40 -19.77 -1.73 -12.39
C ALA A 40 -20.68 -2.79 -13.06
N GLU A 41 -21.39 -2.40 -14.12
CA GLU A 41 -22.23 -3.31 -14.93
C GLU A 41 -21.41 -4.46 -15.50
N ARG A 42 -20.27 -4.16 -16.13
CA ARG A 42 -19.35 -5.19 -16.66
C ARG A 42 -18.89 -6.19 -15.60
N LYS A 43 -18.64 -5.73 -14.36
CA LYS A 43 -18.28 -6.61 -13.24
C LYS A 43 -19.45 -7.51 -12.85
N LEU A 44 -20.65 -6.96 -12.71
CA LEU A 44 -21.85 -7.74 -12.37
C LEU A 44 -22.20 -8.77 -13.45
N ASP A 45 -22.06 -8.40 -14.73
CA ASP A 45 -22.23 -9.32 -15.85
C ASP A 45 -21.20 -10.45 -15.81
N SER A 46 -19.95 -10.12 -15.50
CA SER A 46 -18.90 -11.14 -15.33
C SER A 46 -19.22 -12.09 -14.16
N VAL A 47 -19.78 -11.58 -13.06
CA VAL A 47 -20.22 -12.41 -11.94
C VAL A 47 -21.37 -13.34 -12.36
N GLN A 48 -22.36 -12.85 -13.12
CA GLN A 48 -23.44 -13.70 -13.64
C GLN A 48 -22.89 -14.82 -14.53
N LYS A 49 -21.95 -14.50 -15.44
CA LYS A 49 -21.30 -15.51 -16.29
C LYS A 49 -20.54 -16.56 -15.47
N ILE A 50 -19.88 -16.15 -14.38
CA ILE A 50 -19.23 -17.09 -13.45
C ILE A 50 -20.24 -18.00 -12.77
N ILE A 51 -21.37 -17.45 -12.31
CA ILE A 51 -22.45 -18.23 -11.68
C ILE A 51 -23.02 -19.26 -12.67
N ASN A 52 -23.21 -18.86 -13.94
CA ASN A 52 -23.71 -19.74 -15.00
C ASN A 52 -22.68 -20.78 -15.47
N GLY A 53 -21.41 -20.70 -15.05
CA GLY A 53 -20.34 -21.54 -15.57
C GLY A 53 -19.82 -21.15 -16.96
N GLU A 54 -20.20 -19.97 -17.46
CA GLU A 54 -19.78 -19.43 -18.76
C GLU A 54 -18.41 -18.73 -18.70
N LEU A 55 -17.94 -18.39 -17.50
CA LEU A 55 -16.67 -17.72 -17.26
C LEU A 55 -15.97 -18.31 -16.03
N GLU A 56 -14.68 -18.61 -16.16
CA GLU A 56 -13.87 -19.02 -15.02
C GLU A 56 -13.50 -17.82 -14.15
N LYS A 57 -13.47 -18.03 -12.83
CA LYS A 57 -13.04 -16.99 -11.89
C LYS A 57 -11.57 -16.68 -12.08
N ASN A 58 -11.27 -15.46 -12.52
CA ASN A 58 -9.88 -15.00 -12.66
C ASN A 58 -9.21 -14.84 -11.28
N ALA A 59 -8.27 -15.74 -10.96
CA ALA A 59 -7.47 -15.67 -9.73
C ALA A 59 -6.57 -14.43 -9.66
N GLU A 60 -6.26 -13.82 -10.81
CA GLU A 60 -5.48 -12.58 -10.95
C GLU A 60 -6.36 -11.32 -11.08
N TYR A 61 -7.62 -11.38 -10.68
CA TYR A 61 -8.50 -10.21 -10.62
C TYR A 61 -7.83 -9.07 -9.84
N GLU A 62 -7.71 -7.91 -10.48
CA GLU A 62 -7.14 -6.72 -9.87
C GLU A 62 -8.17 -6.07 -8.94
N SER A 63 -7.84 -6.00 -7.65
CA SER A 63 -8.72 -5.43 -6.64
C SER A 63 -8.74 -3.91 -6.72
N ASP A 64 -9.94 -3.35 -6.62
CA ASP A 64 -10.16 -1.91 -6.54
C ASP A 64 -9.57 -1.32 -5.24
N ILE A 65 -8.94 -0.15 -5.34
CA ILE A 65 -8.56 0.70 -4.22
C ILE A 65 -9.54 1.87 -4.21
N ILE A 66 -10.63 1.69 -3.47
CA ILE A 66 -11.69 2.70 -3.32
C ILE A 66 -11.28 3.62 -2.17
N GLU A 67 -10.36 4.53 -2.47
CA GLU A 67 -9.83 5.53 -1.54
C GLU A 67 -9.81 6.90 -2.23
N GLU A 68 -10.00 7.96 -1.45
CA GLU A 68 -9.97 9.33 -1.95
C GLU A 68 -8.57 9.67 -2.46
N ILE A 69 -8.47 10.13 -3.70
CA ILE A 69 -7.22 10.64 -4.27
C ILE A 69 -6.97 12.03 -3.67
N ILE A 70 -5.85 12.16 -2.97
CA ILE A 70 -5.42 13.42 -2.37
C ILE A 70 -4.49 14.16 -3.32
N GLU A 71 -3.60 13.43 -3.98
CA GLU A 71 -2.62 14.01 -4.89
C GLU A 71 -2.20 12.99 -5.95
N LYS A 72 -1.84 13.48 -7.13
CA LYS A 72 -1.19 12.70 -8.19
C LYS A 72 0.18 13.29 -8.43
N ILE A 73 1.23 12.54 -8.09
CA ILE A 73 2.62 12.93 -8.35
C ILE A 73 2.89 12.76 -9.85
N ASP A 74 2.43 11.63 -10.40
CA ASP A 74 2.38 11.33 -11.82
C ASP A 74 1.32 10.22 -12.07
N GLU A 75 1.21 9.72 -13.30
CA GLU A 75 0.26 8.68 -13.70
C GLU A 75 0.49 7.30 -13.03
N GLN A 76 1.68 7.07 -12.48
CA GLN A 76 2.09 5.82 -11.85
C GLN A 76 2.13 5.92 -10.32
N ASN A 77 2.15 7.12 -9.76
CA ASN A 77 2.35 7.42 -8.35
C ASN A 77 1.22 8.31 -7.81
N ILE A 78 0.26 7.69 -7.13
CA ILE A 78 -0.96 8.35 -6.63
C ILE A 78 -1.00 8.29 -5.10
N VAL A 79 -1.25 9.42 -4.46
CA VAL A 79 -1.43 9.54 -3.02
C VAL A 79 -2.91 9.47 -2.69
N THR A 80 -3.28 8.52 -1.84
CA THR A 80 -4.66 8.34 -1.37
C THR A 80 -4.78 8.49 0.14
N ARG A 81 -5.99 8.76 0.61
CA ARG A 81 -6.34 8.67 2.04
C ARG A 81 -7.01 7.33 2.32
N ASN A 82 -6.35 6.49 3.12
CA ASN A 82 -6.91 5.20 3.48
C ASN A 82 -8.05 5.32 4.50
N ARG A 83 -8.71 4.19 4.79
CA ARG A 83 -9.82 4.10 5.76
C ARG A 83 -9.49 4.63 7.16
N TYR A 84 -8.22 4.64 7.58
CA TYR A 84 -7.80 5.17 8.88
C TYR A 84 -7.43 6.66 8.84
N GLY A 85 -7.61 7.34 7.71
CA GLY A 85 -7.29 8.76 7.55
C GLY A 85 -5.82 9.06 7.21
N ALA A 86 -4.95 8.04 7.16
CA ALA A 86 -3.54 8.24 6.83
C ALA A 86 -3.30 8.31 5.31
N LEU A 87 -2.33 9.12 4.90
CA LEU A 87 -1.88 9.21 3.52
C LEU A 87 -1.03 7.99 3.14
N VAL A 88 -1.27 7.47 1.95
CA VAL A 88 -0.57 6.32 1.38
C VAL A 88 -0.19 6.64 -0.06
N LEU A 89 1.10 6.54 -0.37
CA LEU A 89 1.60 6.51 -1.73
C LEU A 89 1.31 5.13 -2.32
N ASN A 90 0.64 5.11 -3.48
CA ASN A 90 0.41 3.91 -4.29
C ASN A 90 1.24 4.07 -5.57
N SER A 91 2.24 3.22 -5.73
CA SER A 91 3.10 3.21 -6.90
C SER A 91 2.87 1.96 -7.73
N LYS A 92 2.67 2.12 -9.04
CA LYS A 92 2.45 0.99 -9.95
C LYS A 92 3.68 0.08 -10.05
N ASN A 93 4.89 0.64 -9.93
CA ASN A 93 6.14 -0.03 -10.29
C ASN A 93 7.33 0.28 -9.37
N MET A 94 7.26 1.32 -8.52
CA MET A 94 8.34 1.62 -7.57
C MET A 94 8.26 0.66 -6.37
N MET A 95 9.19 -0.28 -6.30
CA MET A 95 9.14 -1.36 -5.31
C MET A 95 9.46 -0.85 -3.90
N PHE A 96 8.44 -0.88 -3.05
CA PHE A 96 8.61 -0.87 -1.60
C PHE A 96 8.47 -2.28 -1.02
N ILE A 97 9.27 -2.58 -0.01
CA ILE A 97 9.29 -3.85 0.70
C ILE A 97 9.13 -3.55 2.20
N ASP A 98 7.97 -3.87 2.78
CA ASP A 98 7.70 -3.67 4.21
C ASP A 98 8.11 -4.92 5.01
N ILE A 99 9.04 -4.75 5.94
CA ILE A 99 9.69 -5.81 6.72
C ILE A 99 9.41 -5.54 8.19
N ASP A 100 8.31 -6.10 8.70
CA ASP A 100 7.76 -5.82 10.04
C ASP A 100 7.95 -6.98 11.04
N SER A 101 8.49 -8.11 10.60
CA SER A 101 8.64 -9.31 11.43
C SER A 101 10.01 -9.98 11.26
N TYR A 102 10.45 -10.64 12.33
CA TYR A 102 11.68 -11.41 12.37
C TYR A 102 11.46 -12.69 13.16
N SER A 103 11.62 -13.84 12.51
CA SER A 103 11.74 -15.12 13.21
C SER A 103 13.20 -15.33 13.62
N LYS A 104 13.42 -15.56 14.92
CA LYS A 104 14.72 -15.98 15.43
C LYS A 104 14.96 -17.43 15.04
N SER A 105 16.17 -17.71 14.56
CA SER A 105 16.60 -19.10 14.39
C SER A 105 16.79 -19.76 15.76
N ILE A 106 16.61 -21.08 15.84
CA ILE A 106 16.91 -21.89 17.04
C ILE A 106 18.35 -21.63 17.51
N LEU A 107 19.31 -21.51 16.59
CA LEU A 107 20.69 -21.18 16.91
C LEU A 107 20.84 -19.76 17.50
N GLU A 108 20.03 -18.80 17.03
CA GLU A 108 20.01 -17.43 17.56
C GLU A 108 19.35 -17.35 18.94
N MET A 109 18.43 -18.27 19.25
CA MET A 109 17.84 -18.40 20.57
C MET A 109 18.82 -18.98 21.60
N LEU A 110 19.73 -19.86 21.16
CA LEU A 110 20.63 -20.61 22.03
C LEU A 110 21.99 -19.92 22.27
N PHE A 111 22.53 -19.17 21.29
CA PHE A 111 23.97 -18.81 21.31
C PHE A 111 24.32 -17.31 21.18
N LYS A 112 23.37 -16.36 21.32
CA LYS A 112 23.70 -14.92 21.18
C LYS A 112 23.25 -14.02 22.35
N LYS A 113 24.13 -13.05 22.64
CA LYS A 113 23.89 -11.81 23.42
C LYS A 113 22.54 -11.17 23.07
N LYS A 114 21.99 -10.36 23.99
CA LYS A 114 20.74 -9.57 23.86
C LYS A 114 20.80 -8.52 22.72
N ILE A 115 20.98 -8.93 21.47
CA ILE A 115 20.93 -8.05 20.31
C ILE A 115 19.45 -7.68 20.07
N PRO A 116 19.10 -6.38 19.95
CA PRO A 116 17.74 -5.96 19.63
C PRO A 116 17.23 -6.55 18.31
N VAL A 117 15.96 -6.91 18.25
CA VAL A 117 15.36 -7.55 17.07
C VAL A 117 15.54 -6.72 15.79
N LYS A 118 15.39 -5.39 15.87
CA LYS A 118 15.59 -4.50 14.72
C LYS A 118 17.01 -4.56 14.17
N GLU A 119 18.02 -4.68 15.03
CA GLU A 119 19.41 -4.78 14.57
C GLU A 119 19.63 -6.10 13.80
N LEU A 120 19.03 -7.20 14.28
CA LEU A 120 19.05 -8.48 13.55
C LEU A 120 18.32 -8.39 12.20
N MET A 121 17.20 -7.67 12.14
CA MET A 121 16.48 -7.41 10.88
C MET A 121 17.37 -6.65 9.89
N LEU A 122 18.02 -5.57 10.35
CA LEU A 122 18.92 -4.78 9.52
C LEU A 122 20.09 -5.62 9.01
N GLN A 123 20.71 -6.45 9.87
CA GLN A 123 21.78 -7.36 9.46
C GLN A 123 21.32 -8.33 8.36
N LYS A 124 20.11 -8.89 8.47
CA LYS A 124 19.54 -9.75 7.41
C LYS A 124 19.27 -8.97 6.12
N ILE A 125 18.69 -7.77 6.20
CA ILE A 125 18.45 -6.89 5.04
C ILE A 125 19.76 -6.62 4.30
N VAL A 126 20.80 -6.19 5.03
CA VAL A 126 22.12 -5.91 4.44
C VAL A 126 22.73 -7.16 3.83
N LYS A 127 22.62 -8.32 4.50
CA LYS A 127 23.09 -9.59 3.95
C LYS A 127 22.36 -9.95 2.66
N THR A 128 21.05 -9.71 2.58
CA THR A 128 20.26 -9.95 1.36
C THR A 128 20.70 -9.00 0.25
N ILE A 129 20.80 -7.68 0.51
CA ILE A 129 21.24 -6.67 -0.48
C ILE A 129 22.61 -7.03 -1.08
N LYS A 130 23.54 -7.56 -0.29
CA LYS A 130 24.90 -7.93 -0.73
C LYS A 130 24.97 -9.20 -1.60
N GLN A 131 23.87 -9.90 -1.83
CA GLN A 131 23.87 -11.07 -2.70
C GLN A 131 24.13 -10.65 -4.16
N HIS A 132 24.94 -11.43 -4.90
CA HIS A 132 25.34 -11.11 -6.27
C HIS A 132 24.17 -10.79 -7.21
N LYS A 133 23.04 -11.50 -7.08
CA LYS A 133 21.82 -11.27 -7.88
C LYS A 133 21.16 -9.90 -7.67
N TYR A 134 21.61 -9.12 -6.68
CA TYR A 134 21.12 -7.79 -6.35
C TYR A 134 22.19 -6.70 -6.49
N ALA A 135 23.36 -7.02 -7.04
CA ALA A 135 24.48 -6.10 -7.15
C ALA A 135 24.17 -4.85 -8.00
N ASP A 136 23.32 -4.99 -9.02
CA ASP A 136 22.98 -3.90 -9.95
C ASP A 136 21.86 -2.97 -9.44
N PHE A 137 21.34 -3.19 -8.23
CA PHE A 137 20.24 -2.41 -7.68
C PHE A 137 20.70 -1.34 -6.69
N GLY A 138 20.06 -0.17 -6.78
CA GLY A 138 20.13 0.90 -5.80
C GLY A 138 19.04 0.74 -4.75
N PHE A 139 19.42 0.63 -3.47
CA PHE A 139 18.49 0.47 -2.36
C PHE A 139 18.54 1.66 -1.40
N ARG A 140 17.37 2.07 -0.92
CA ARG A 140 17.22 2.94 0.26
C ARG A 140 16.55 2.13 1.37
N VAL A 141 17.18 2.06 2.54
CA VAL A 141 16.67 1.34 3.71
C VAL A 141 16.21 2.36 4.74
N TYR A 142 14.94 2.26 5.13
CA TYR A 142 14.30 3.13 6.09
C TYR A 142 13.88 2.35 7.34
N GLU A 143 14.15 2.88 8.53
CA GLU A 143 13.61 2.34 9.77
C GLU A 143 12.18 2.83 9.96
N THR A 144 11.26 1.91 10.27
CA THR A 144 9.87 2.21 10.63
C THR A 144 9.66 1.95 12.12
N SER A 145 8.50 2.34 12.67
CA SER A 145 8.16 2.05 14.07
C SER A 145 8.29 0.57 14.46
N LYS A 146 7.98 -0.39 13.56
CA LYS A 146 8.00 -1.83 13.85
C LYS A 146 9.20 -2.59 13.25
N GLY A 147 9.77 -2.09 12.15
CA GLY A 147 10.83 -2.79 11.43
C GLY A 147 11.49 -1.87 10.42
N TYR A 148 11.54 -2.30 9.16
CA TYR A 148 12.18 -1.56 8.08
C TYR A 148 11.32 -1.55 6.81
N ARG A 149 11.51 -0.51 6.02
CA ARG A 149 11.04 -0.44 4.64
C ARG A 149 12.25 -0.36 3.74
N VAL A 150 12.31 -1.20 2.71
CA VAL A 150 13.33 -1.13 1.67
C VAL A 150 12.68 -0.62 0.39
N LEU A 151 13.32 0.33 -0.26
CA LEU A 151 12.93 0.87 -1.57
C LEU A 151 14.01 0.51 -2.58
N VAL A 152 13.61 -0.04 -3.73
CA VAL A 152 14.48 -0.20 -4.90
C VAL A 152 14.28 1.01 -5.81
N THR A 153 15.38 1.66 -6.19
CA THR A 153 15.33 3.02 -6.72
C THR A 153 15.62 3.14 -8.21
N ASN A 154 16.38 2.21 -8.77
CA ASN A 154 16.89 2.27 -10.14
C ASN A 154 16.27 1.23 -11.08
N LYS A 155 15.18 0.56 -10.65
CA LYS A 155 14.44 -0.38 -11.49
C LYS A 155 12.95 -0.40 -11.13
N ASP A 156 12.14 -0.42 -12.17
CA ASP A 156 10.70 -0.65 -12.09
C ASP A 156 10.38 -2.15 -11.98
N PHE A 157 9.44 -2.49 -11.10
CA PHE A 157 8.98 -3.86 -10.92
C PHE A 157 7.47 -3.95 -11.12
N ASN A 158 7.02 -4.92 -11.90
CA ASN A 158 5.61 -5.29 -11.87
C ASN A 158 5.33 -6.11 -10.58
N PRO A 159 4.40 -5.70 -9.70
CA PRO A 159 4.08 -6.41 -8.45
C PRO A 159 3.74 -7.89 -8.63
N ARG A 160 3.19 -8.28 -9.79
CA ARG A 160 2.78 -9.65 -10.11
C ARG A 160 3.87 -10.50 -10.75
N SER A 161 4.99 -9.89 -11.15
CA SER A 161 6.12 -10.60 -11.78
C SER A 161 6.75 -11.62 -10.84
N LYS A 162 7.34 -12.68 -11.42
CA LYS A 162 8.12 -13.69 -10.68
C LYS A 162 9.29 -13.04 -9.95
N GLU A 163 9.94 -12.06 -10.59
CA GLU A 163 11.07 -11.33 -10.01
C GLU A 163 10.67 -10.55 -8.76
N SER A 164 9.59 -9.76 -8.81
CA SER A 164 9.06 -9.04 -7.65
C SER A 164 8.72 -9.99 -6.50
N LYS A 165 7.98 -11.07 -6.81
CA LYS A 165 7.58 -12.08 -5.81
C LYS A 165 8.78 -12.72 -5.11
N ARG A 166 9.86 -12.99 -5.86
CA ARG A 166 11.10 -13.57 -5.36
C ARG A 166 11.87 -12.58 -4.49
N MET A 167 12.03 -11.33 -4.93
CA MET A 167 12.72 -10.31 -4.15
C MET A 167 11.99 -10.04 -2.83
N MET A 168 10.66 -9.86 -2.86
CA MET A 168 9.88 -9.72 -1.62
C MET A 168 10.04 -10.91 -0.66
N ALA A 169 10.17 -12.14 -1.18
CA ALA A 169 10.41 -13.33 -0.35
C ALA A 169 11.80 -13.31 0.27
N ASP A 170 12.84 -13.00 -0.51
CA ASP A 170 14.24 -12.97 -0.06
C ASP A 170 14.48 -11.92 1.03
N PHE A 171 13.74 -10.80 0.99
CA PHE A 171 13.76 -9.76 2.01
C PHE A 171 12.83 -10.05 3.20
N ASN A 172 12.12 -11.19 3.20
CA ASN A 172 11.15 -11.56 4.23
C ASN A 172 10.07 -10.49 4.45
N ALA A 173 9.51 -9.95 3.35
CA ALA A 173 8.46 -8.96 3.39
C ALA A 173 7.18 -9.53 4.03
N ASP A 174 6.40 -8.67 4.70
CA ASP A 174 5.15 -9.06 5.34
C ASP A 174 4.19 -9.77 4.37
N HIS A 175 3.66 -10.93 4.77
CA HIS A 175 2.85 -11.77 3.87
C HIS A 175 1.57 -11.07 3.39
N LEU A 176 0.89 -10.35 4.29
CA LEU A 176 -0.32 -9.61 3.94
C LEU A 176 0.01 -8.47 2.98
N TYR A 177 1.11 -7.75 3.23
CA TYR A 177 1.61 -6.71 2.33
C TYR A 177 1.88 -7.25 0.92
N ARG A 178 2.61 -8.38 0.81
CA ARG A 178 2.89 -9.04 -0.46
C ARG A 178 1.61 -9.41 -1.22
N LEU A 179 0.65 -10.01 -0.52
CA LEU A 179 -0.64 -10.39 -1.09
C LEU A 179 -1.41 -9.18 -1.62
N LEU A 180 -1.45 -8.09 -0.85
CA LEU A 180 -2.12 -6.86 -1.25
C LEU A 180 -1.44 -6.23 -2.47
N CYS A 181 -0.10 -6.23 -2.54
CA CYS A 181 0.60 -5.68 -3.70
C CYS A 181 0.27 -6.43 -5.00
N ILE A 182 0.18 -7.76 -4.93
CA ILE A 182 -0.21 -8.60 -6.08
C ILE A 182 -1.67 -8.34 -6.46
N ARG A 183 -2.59 -8.34 -5.49
CA ARG A 183 -4.03 -8.15 -5.75
C ARG A 183 -4.36 -6.77 -6.27
N GLN A 184 -3.77 -5.73 -5.70
CA GLN A 184 -4.02 -4.33 -6.08
C GLN A 184 -3.10 -3.85 -7.22
N ASN A 185 -2.12 -4.68 -7.60
CA ASN A 185 -1.18 -4.40 -8.68
C ASN A 185 -0.48 -3.03 -8.52
N CYS A 186 -0.02 -2.77 -7.30
CA CYS A 186 0.85 -1.64 -6.91
C CYS A 186 1.65 -1.98 -5.65
N TYR A 187 2.69 -1.21 -5.38
CA TYR A 187 3.34 -1.13 -4.07
C TYR A 187 2.74 0.04 -3.29
N ARG A 188 2.54 -0.16 -1.99
CA ARG A 188 1.97 0.87 -1.11
C ARG A 188 2.97 1.27 -0.04
N ALA A 189 3.11 2.56 0.19
CA ALA A 189 3.96 3.14 1.21
C ALA A 189 3.16 4.16 2.02
N ARG A 190 2.98 3.91 3.32
CA ARG A 190 2.33 4.89 4.19
C ARG A 190 3.23 6.11 4.35
N LEU A 191 2.65 7.30 4.21
CA LEU A 191 3.34 8.59 4.30
C LEU A 191 3.11 9.27 5.65
N THR A 192 1.90 9.18 6.22
CA THR A 192 1.61 9.77 7.55
C THR A 192 1.41 8.69 8.61
N PRO A 193 1.71 8.97 9.90
CA PRO A 193 1.73 7.95 10.94
C PRO A 193 0.34 7.35 11.20
N LYS A 194 0.30 6.13 11.76
CA LYS A 194 -0.99 5.53 12.12
C LYS A 194 -1.62 6.33 13.27
N PRO A 195 -2.91 6.71 13.22
CA PRO A 195 -3.51 7.60 14.22
C PRO A 195 -3.29 7.15 15.67
N TYR A 196 -3.44 5.86 15.93
CA TYR A 196 -3.30 5.31 17.28
C TYR A 196 -1.87 5.36 17.84
N ARG A 197 -0.83 5.47 16.98
CA ARG A 197 0.56 5.62 17.45
C ARG A 197 0.89 7.04 17.89
N ILE A 198 0.12 8.03 17.43
CA ILE A 198 0.26 9.44 17.80
C ILE A 198 -0.83 9.90 18.79
N LYS A 199 -1.50 8.95 19.46
CA LYS A 199 -2.63 9.20 20.38
C LYS A 199 -3.78 9.99 19.73
N GLN A 200 -3.99 9.81 18.43
CA GLN A 200 -5.18 10.30 17.73
C GLN A 200 -6.26 9.22 17.72
N LYS A 201 -7.51 9.63 17.96
CA LYS A 201 -8.67 8.74 17.85
C LYS A 201 -8.73 8.15 16.44
N ARG A 202 -9.12 6.88 16.32
CA ARG A 202 -9.30 6.26 15.00
C ARG A 202 -10.54 6.85 14.33
N ILE A 203 -10.47 7.02 13.02
CA ILE A 203 -11.62 7.34 12.16
C ILE A 203 -11.82 6.20 11.16
N LYS A 204 -13.05 6.06 10.67
CA LYS A 204 -13.36 5.27 9.47
C LYS A 204 -13.74 6.25 8.37
N VAL A 205 -12.80 6.55 7.49
CA VAL A 205 -13.07 7.41 6.33
C VAL A 205 -14.06 6.69 5.42
N VAL A 206 -15.19 7.36 5.16
CA VAL A 206 -16.20 6.93 4.18
C VAL A 206 -15.85 7.58 2.84
N TYR A 207 -15.87 6.77 1.79
CA TYR A 207 -15.63 7.17 0.41
C TYR A 207 -16.20 6.07 -0.52
N PRO A 208 -16.82 6.40 -1.67
CA PRO A 208 -17.07 7.73 -2.22
C PRO A 208 -18.30 8.44 -1.64
N ASN A 209 -19.25 7.69 -1.07
CA ASN A 209 -20.58 8.20 -0.68
C ASN A 209 -20.59 8.81 0.73
N ARG A 210 -19.74 9.81 0.97
CA ARG A 210 -19.66 10.52 2.26
C ARG A 210 -20.77 11.57 2.36
N SER A 211 -21.49 11.63 3.49
CA SER A 211 -22.47 12.72 3.73
C SER A 211 -21.78 14.04 4.11
N ASN A 212 -22.52 15.15 4.11
CA ASN A 212 -22.00 16.45 4.55
C ASN A 212 -21.58 16.43 6.03
N GLU A 213 -22.32 15.72 6.88
CA GLU A 213 -21.98 15.55 8.30
C GLU A 213 -20.69 14.74 8.46
N GLU A 214 -20.54 13.65 7.70
CA GLU A 214 -19.32 12.83 7.69
C GLU A 214 -18.11 13.60 7.15
N GLU A 215 -18.29 14.47 6.16
CA GLU A 215 -17.27 15.39 5.66
C GLU A 215 -16.82 16.36 6.78
N GLN A 216 -17.77 16.96 7.50
CA GLN A 216 -17.45 17.87 8.60
C GLN A 216 -16.70 17.16 9.74
N VAL A 217 -17.09 15.92 10.06
CA VAL A 217 -16.40 15.08 11.05
C VAL A 217 -14.97 14.78 10.59
N LEU A 218 -14.78 14.38 9.33
CA LEU A 218 -13.45 14.11 8.79
C LEU A 218 -12.58 15.37 8.79
N SER A 219 -13.10 16.50 8.33
CA SER A 219 -12.38 17.78 8.27
C SER A 219 -11.88 18.19 9.66
N ASN A 220 -12.73 18.12 10.69
CA ASN A 220 -12.34 18.42 12.07
C ASN A 220 -11.29 17.43 12.59
N TRP A 221 -11.47 16.15 12.31
CA TRP A 221 -10.49 15.12 12.68
C TRP A 221 -9.13 15.33 11.99
N LEU A 222 -9.14 15.73 10.71
CA LEU A 222 -7.94 15.97 9.91
C LEU A 222 -7.13 17.17 10.41
N LYS A 223 -7.77 18.24 10.88
CA LYS A 223 -7.08 19.38 11.50
C LYS A 223 -6.20 18.91 12.67
N GLU A 224 -6.80 18.18 13.60
CA GLU A 224 -6.08 17.65 14.78
C GLU A 224 -5.03 16.60 14.37
N TYR A 225 -5.39 15.66 13.48
CA TYR A 225 -4.50 14.60 13.03
C TYR A 225 -3.26 15.16 12.31
N THR A 226 -3.44 16.14 11.43
CA THR A 226 -2.35 16.76 10.67
C THR A 226 -1.40 17.49 11.61
N GLN A 227 -1.94 18.30 12.53
CA GLN A 227 -1.15 19.01 13.54
C GLN A 227 -0.36 18.06 14.44
N LYS A 228 -0.94 16.94 14.88
CA LYS A 228 -0.22 15.95 15.68
C LYS A 228 0.84 15.22 14.86
N SER A 229 0.55 14.93 13.59
CA SER A 229 1.44 14.15 12.71
C SER A 229 2.77 14.85 12.44
N THR A 230 2.83 16.19 12.44
CA THR A 230 4.07 16.95 12.18
C THR A 230 5.20 16.66 13.18
N LYS A 231 4.87 16.15 14.38
CA LYS A 231 5.84 15.80 15.43
C LYS A 231 6.43 14.40 15.27
N TYR A 232 5.99 13.66 14.25
CA TYR A 232 6.37 12.27 14.04
C TYR A 232 6.86 12.04 12.62
N ALA A 233 7.74 11.06 12.45
CA ALA A 233 8.12 10.51 11.17
C ALA A 233 7.47 9.11 11.01
N THR A 234 7.06 8.77 9.80
CA THR A 234 6.60 7.40 9.49
C THR A 234 7.79 6.46 9.33
N CYS A 235 8.91 6.99 8.82
CA CYS A 235 10.17 6.28 8.72
C CYS A 235 11.37 7.24 8.67
N ASN A 236 12.55 6.74 9.05
CA ASN A 236 13.82 7.46 8.99
C ASN A 236 14.76 6.74 8.02
N LEU A 237 15.48 7.46 7.17
CA LEU A 237 16.49 6.86 6.30
C LEU A 237 17.67 6.37 7.16
N VAL A 238 18.05 5.11 6.98
CA VAL A 238 19.14 4.46 7.73
C VAL A 238 20.39 4.37 6.88
N ARG A 239 20.24 3.90 5.63
CA ARG A 239 21.37 3.65 4.74
C ARG A 239 20.93 3.51 3.29
N GLU A 240 21.84 3.86 2.41
CA GLU A 240 21.76 3.66 0.96
C GLU A 240 22.78 2.62 0.51
N PHE A 241 22.46 1.86 -0.55
CA PHE A 241 23.34 0.86 -1.14
C PHE A 241 23.27 0.91 -2.66
N GLY A 242 24.39 0.68 -3.33
CA GLY A 242 24.46 0.67 -4.79
C GLY A 242 24.19 2.03 -5.43
N SER A 243 23.84 2.03 -6.72
CA SER A 243 23.54 3.25 -7.47
C SER A 243 22.11 3.72 -7.23
N VAL A 244 21.94 4.57 -6.22
CA VAL A 244 20.64 5.14 -5.87
C VAL A 244 20.20 6.20 -6.89
N ALA A 245 19.00 6.04 -7.44
CA ALA A 245 18.36 7.03 -8.29
C ALA A 245 17.25 7.76 -7.52
N MET A 246 17.12 9.06 -7.71
CA MET A 246 16.05 9.87 -7.12
C MET A 246 15.06 10.29 -8.20
N ASN A 247 13.77 10.26 -7.86
CA ASN A 247 12.70 10.79 -8.69
C ASN A 247 11.70 11.58 -7.82
N ALA A 248 10.73 12.23 -8.45
CA ALA A 248 9.72 13.05 -7.76
C ALA A 248 8.94 12.25 -6.71
N ALA A 249 8.60 10.99 -6.97
CA ALA A 249 7.86 10.14 -6.03
C ALA A 249 8.69 9.77 -4.79
N ILE A 250 10.00 9.54 -4.94
CA ILE A 250 10.90 9.28 -3.80
C ILE A 250 11.08 10.56 -2.97
N GLN A 251 11.25 11.71 -3.62
CA GLN A 251 11.36 13.01 -2.94
C GLN A 251 10.10 13.31 -2.14
N TYR A 252 8.93 13.15 -2.76
CA TYR A 252 7.64 13.32 -2.11
C TYR A 252 7.44 12.35 -0.93
N HIS A 253 7.83 11.08 -1.11
CA HIS A 253 7.82 10.09 -0.04
C HIS A 253 8.66 10.56 1.15
N ASP A 254 9.91 10.96 0.92
CA ASP A 254 10.83 11.33 1.99
C ASP A 254 10.38 12.60 2.72
N GLU A 255 9.83 13.57 2.01
CA GLU A 255 9.30 14.80 2.60
C GLU A 255 8.07 14.53 3.45
N THR A 256 7.08 13.82 2.90
CA THR A 256 5.81 13.57 3.60
C THR A 256 5.96 12.57 4.74
N ALA A 257 6.84 11.58 4.58
CA ALA A 257 7.14 10.60 5.63
C ALA A 257 7.99 11.13 6.78
N GLY A 258 8.50 12.36 6.65
CA GLY A 258 9.30 13.02 7.66
C GLY A 258 10.74 12.53 7.73
N VAL A 259 11.26 11.93 6.65
CA VAL A 259 12.61 11.33 6.59
C VAL A 259 13.72 12.36 6.85
N LYS A 260 13.50 13.61 6.45
CA LYS A 260 14.46 14.72 6.60
C LYS A 260 14.51 15.30 8.02
N TRP A 261 13.57 14.92 8.90
CA TRP A 261 13.41 15.53 10.22
C TRP A 261 13.73 14.52 11.33
N PRO A 262 14.36 14.93 12.45
CA PRO A 262 14.71 14.04 13.56
C PRO A 262 13.49 13.72 14.45
N ASN A 263 12.33 13.50 13.84
CA ASN A 263 11.08 13.25 14.53
C ASN A 263 11.02 11.81 15.07
N LYS A 264 10.20 11.63 16.11
CA LYS A 264 9.94 10.31 16.68
C LYS A 264 9.17 9.44 15.68
N LEU A 265 9.55 8.16 15.56
CA LEU A 265 8.86 7.22 14.68
C LEU A 265 7.44 6.87 15.17
N ALA A 266 6.46 6.90 14.27
CA ALA A 266 5.07 6.46 14.49
C ALA A 266 4.39 5.84 13.24
#